data_AF-A0A2S3VLR7-F1
#
_entry.id   AF-A0A2S3VLR7-F1
#
_cell.length_a   1.000
_cell.length_b   1.000
_cell.length_c   1.000
_cell.angle_alpha   90.00
_cell.angle_beta   90.00
_cell.angle_gamma   90.00
#
_symmetry.space_group_name_H-M   'P 1'
#
loop_
_entity.id
_entity.type
_entity.pdbx_description
1 polymer ?
#
loop_
_entity_poly.entity_id
_entity_poly.type
_entity_poly.pdbx_seq_one_letter_code
_entity_poly.pdbx_strand_id
1 'polypeptide(L)'
;MRFLPGLICLLPLLSPLAHAELIDDINDRGELRIAVEANTPPFNFKDDDKLTGFEVELGQLLASELDVRADFVVTDGSDLLTGVESGKYDIAINHIAVTPDLKDRFDFSEPYIQTHTQLIAQKEEPRSILLVQSLTEEKPKTNPAVSLAIPFQKGNPAFHASLENALQRIKDDGRLQALEQKWLGADAGVMPKQ
;
A
#
# COMPACT_ATOMS: atom_id res chain seq x y z
N MET A 1 -65.32 20.67 -24.69
CA MET A 1 -63.92 20.21 -24.82
C MET A 1 -63.15 20.78 -23.64
N ARG A 2 -62.81 19.97 -22.63
CA ARG A 2 -62.07 20.41 -21.43
C ARG A 2 -60.67 19.82 -21.52
N PHE A 3 -59.68 20.66 -21.79
CA PHE A 3 -58.27 20.30 -21.76
C PHE A 3 -57.77 20.36 -20.32
N LEU A 4 -57.24 19.25 -19.82
CA LEU A 4 -56.57 19.16 -18.52
C LEU A 4 -55.07 19.38 -18.77
N PRO A 5 -54.41 20.39 -18.18
CA PRO A 5 -52.97 20.56 -18.33
C PRO A 5 -52.26 19.56 -17.42
N GLY A 6 -51.46 18.68 -18.02
CA GLY A 6 -50.64 17.71 -17.33
C GLY A 6 -49.54 18.39 -16.52
N LEU A 7 -49.51 18.09 -15.22
CA LEU A 7 -48.44 18.43 -14.30
C LEU A 7 -47.24 17.53 -14.62
N ILE A 8 -46.22 18.06 -15.29
CA ILE A 8 -44.92 17.40 -15.44
C ILE A 8 -44.18 17.54 -14.11
N CYS A 9 -44.21 16.49 -13.30
CA CYS A 9 -43.32 16.36 -12.15
C CYS A 9 -41.88 16.18 -12.65
N LEU A 10 -41.10 17.24 -12.60
CA LEU A 10 -39.66 17.19 -12.80
C LEU A 10 -39.03 16.55 -11.54
N LEU A 11 -38.79 15.25 -11.57
CA LEU A 11 -37.98 14.57 -10.56
C LEU A 11 -36.55 15.12 -10.66
N PRO A 12 -35.98 15.72 -9.60
CA PRO A 12 -34.56 16.01 -9.60
C PRO A 12 -33.83 14.67 -9.65
N LEU A 13 -33.09 14.44 -10.74
CA LEU A 13 -32.05 13.43 -10.78
C LEU A 13 -31.08 13.77 -9.65
N LEU A 14 -31.22 13.06 -8.54
CA LEU A 14 -30.21 13.00 -7.50
C LEU A 14 -29.03 12.28 -8.14
N SER A 15 -28.17 13.04 -8.84
CA SER A 15 -26.89 12.55 -9.31
C SER A 15 -26.18 11.98 -8.08
N PRO A 16 -25.81 10.69 -8.05
CA PRO A 16 -24.95 10.21 -6.98
C PRO A 16 -23.72 11.11 -7.01
N LEU A 17 -23.47 11.74 -5.87
CA LEU A 17 -22.38 12.65 -5.61
C LEU A 17 -21.11 12.01 -6.20
N ALA A 18 -20.62 12.55 -7.32
CA ALA A 18 -19.30 12.25 -7.84
C ALA A 18 -18.33 12.68 -6.76
N HIS A 19 -18.01 11.76 -5.84
CA HIS A 19 -16.84 11.91 -5.00
C HIS A 19 -15.68 11.94 -5.99
N ALA A 20 -14.83 12.96 -5.89
CA ALA A 20 -13.56 12.93 -6.60
C ALA A 20 -12.86 11.65 -6.12
N GLU A 21 -12.74 10.67 -7.01
CA GLU A 21 -12.13 9.39 -6.68
C GLU A 21 -10.64 9.63 -6.51
N LEU A 22 -10.02 9.02 -5.49
CA LEU A 22 -8.58 9.15 -5.22
C LEU A 22 -7.71 8.91 -6.47
N ILE A 23 -8.15 8.04 -7.38
CA ILE A 23 -7.42 7.77 -8.63
C ILE A 23 -7.43 8.95 -9.60
N ASP A 24 -8.54 9.69 -9.72
CA ASP A 24 -8.62 10.87 -10.57
C ASP A 24 -7.67 11.95 -10.04
N ASP A 25 -7.68 12.10 -8.72
CA ASP A 25 -6.84 12.99 -7.96
C ASP A 25 -5.33 12.70 -8.17
N ILE A 26 -4.94 11.42 -8.15
CA ILE A 26 -3.59 10.93 -8.45
C ILE A 26 -3.19 11.22 -9.90
N ASN A 27 -4.09 10.95 -10.85
CA ASN A 27 -3.85 11.17 -12.28
C ASN A 27 -3.68 12.66 -12.58
N ASP A 28 -4.54 13.51 -12.00
CA ASP A 28 -4.50 14.96 -12.18
C ASP A 28 -3.20 15.58 -11.65
N ARG A 29 -2.67 15.08 -10.53
CA ARG A 29 -1.36 15.51 -10.02
C ARG A 29 -0.17 14.85 -10.73
N GLY A 30 -0.38 13.71 -11.38
CA GLY A 30 0.67 12.96 -12.08
C GLY A 30 1.68 12.27 -11.16
N GLU A 31 1.32 12.03 -9.90
CA GLU A 31 2.17 11.38 -8.90
C GLU A 31 1.37 10.58 -7.86
N LEU A 32 1.91 9.43 -7.48
CA LEU A 32 1.45 8.60 -6.37
C LEU A 32 2.31 8.93 -5.15
N ARG A 33 1.69 9.47 -4.09
CA ARG A 33 2.38 9.83 -2.83
C ARG A 33 2.47 8.61 -1.92
N ILE A 34 3.69 8.12 -1.71
CA ILE A 34 3.99 6.86 -1.02
C ILE A 34 4.69 7.16 0.29
N ALA A 35 4.04 6.86 1.42
CA ALA A 35 4.66 6.96 2.73
C ALA A 35 5.48 5.70 3.05
N VAL A 36 6.70 5.91 3.53
CA VAL A 36 7.63 4.86 3.95
C VAL A 36 8.42 5.30 5.19
N GLU A 37 8.91 4.35 5.98
CA GLU A 37 10.09 4.60 6.81
C GLU A 37 11.36 4.42 5.94
N ALA A 38 12.54 4.72 6.50
CA ALA A 38 13.80 4.61 5.74
C ALA A 38 14.94 4.04 6.59
N ASN A 39 14.60 3.13 7.49
CA ASN A 39 15.48 2.56 8.52
C ASN A 39 15.42 1.04 8.61
N THR A 40 14.77 0.36 7.65
CA THR A 40 14.54 -1.10 7.68
C THR A 40 15.11 -1.78 6.43
N PRO A 41 16.45 -2.00 6.35
CA PRO A 41 17.03 -2.82 5.29
C PRO A 41 16.59 -4.28 5.44
N PRO A 42 16.31 -5.01 4.34
CA PRO A 42 16.46 -4.62 2.93
C PRO A 42 15.19 -4.00 2.30
N PHE A 43 14.18 -3.66 3.11
CA PHE A 43 12.85 -3.30 2.63
C PHE A 43 12.71 -1.84 2.24
N ASN A 44 12.94 -0.92 3.18
CA ASN A 44 12.97 0.51 2.92
C ASN A 44 14.06 1.14 3.80
N PHE A 45 15.13 1.62 3.18
CA PHE A 45 16.28 2.15 3.88
C PHE A 45 17.01 3.20 3.07
N LYS A 46 17.87 3.97 3.73
CA LYS A 46 18.85 4.80 3.04
C LYS A 46 20.15 4.04 2.88
N ASP A 47 20.60 3.94 1.64
CA ASP A 47 22.00 3.64 1.31
C ASP A 47 22.67 4.96 0.98
N ASP A 48 23.61 5.37 1.84
CA ASP A 48 24.04 6.77 1.99
C ASP A 48 22.84 7.72 2.18
N ASP A 49 22.56 8.57 1.18
CA ASP A 49 21.42 9.51 1.18
C ASP A 49 20.28 9.07 0.24
N LYS A 50 20.43 7.92 -0.43
CA LYS A 50 19.46 7.43 -1.41
C LYS A 50 18.48 6.47 -0.76
N LEU A 51 17.19 6.80 -0.80
CA LEU A 51 16.11 5.88 -0.44
C LEU A 51 16.09 4.70 -1.43
N THR A 52 16.16 3.49 -0.90
CA THR A 52 16.25 2.25 -1.66
C THR A 52 15.67 1.06 -0.86
N GLY A 53 15.55 -0.09 -1.52
CA GLY A 53 15.06 -1.33 -0.92
C GLY A 53 13.89 -1.94 -1.70
N PHE A 54 13.47 -3.13 -1.25
CA PHE A 54 12.39 -3.90 -1.86
C PHE A 54 11.09 -3.08 -2.01
N GLU A 55 10.64 -2.43 -0.94
CA GLU A 55 9.35 -1.73 -0.90
C GLU A 55 9.41 -0.39 -1.65
N VAL A 56 10.60 0.21 -1.73
CA VAL A 56 10.84 1.40 -2.56
C VAL A 56 10.75 1.04 -4.04
N GLU A 57 11.39 -0.04 -4.47
CA GLU A 57 11.31 -0.48 -5.86
C GLU A 57 9.91 -0.99 -6.24
N LEU A 58 9.20 -1.64 -5.30
CA LEU A 58 7.79 -1.99 -5.49
C LEU A 58 6.92 -0.74 -5.69
N GLY A 59 7.09 0.29 -4.85
CA GLY A 59 6.35 1.55 -4.99
C GLY A 59 6.60 2.24 -6.34
N GLN A 60 7.82 2.18 -6.85
CA GLN A 60 8.17 2.70 -8.18
C GLN A 60 7.45 1.93 -9.30
N LEU A 61 7.40 0.60 -9.21
CA LEU A 61 6.67 -0.22 -10.17
C LEU A 61 5.17 0.07 -10.16
N LEU A 62 4.58 0.23 -8.97
CA LEU A 62 3.15 0.55 -8.83
C LEU A 62 2.82 1.90 -9.46
N ALA A 63 3.61 2.94 -9.17
CA ALA A 63 3.42 4.24 -9.79
C ALA A 63 3.54 4.17 -11.32
N SER A 64 4.51 3.40 -11.84
CA SER A 64 4.69 3.19 -13.27
C SER A 64 3.50 2.47 -13.92
N GLU A 65 2.90 1.48 -13.26
CA GLU A 65 1.70 0.79 -13.77
C GLU A 65 0.45 1.69 -13.77
N LEU A 66 0.44 2.68 -12.89
CA LEU A 66 -0.60 3.72 -12.82
C LEU A 66 -0.31 4.92 -13.74
N ASP A 67 0.76 4.88 -14.53
CA ASP A 67 1.20 5.97 -15.43
C ASP A 67 1.47 7.31 -14.73
N VAL A 68 1.96 7.25 -13.49
CA VAL A 68 2.32 8.41 -12.67
C VAL A 68 3.73 8.27 -12.08
N ARG A 69 4.28 9.36 -11.55
CA ARG A 69 5.58 9.34 -10.85
C ARG A 69 5.40 8.83 -9.41
N ALA A 70 6.38 8.10 -8.88
CA ALA A 70 6.43 7.83 -7.45
C ALA A 70 6.97 9.06 -6.70
N ASP A 71 6.21 9.57 -5.73
CA ASP A 71 6.64 10.61 -4.79
C ASP A 71 6.77 9.99 -3.39
N PHE A 72 8.00 9.73 -2.95
CA PHE A 72 8.24 9.09 -1.66
C PHE A 72 8.34 10.13 -0.55
N VAL A 73 7.53 9.93 0.50
CA VAL A 73 7.61 10.71 1.73
C VAL A 73 8.14 9.82 2.86
N VAL A 74 9.38 10.11 3.29
CA VAL A 74 9.95 9.48 4.48
C VAL A 74 9.31 10.11 5.72
N THR A 75 8.70 9.28 6.56
CA THR A 75 7.97 9.70 7.76
C THR A 75 8.22 8.72 8.90
N ASP A 76 7.92 9.12 10.13
CA ASP A 76 7.96 8.22 11.29
C ASP A 76 6.76 7.25 11.28
N GLY A 77 6.96 6.01 11.75
CA GLY A 77 5.94 4.97 11.74
C GLY A 77 4.63 5.31 12.48
N SER A 78 4.68 6.19 13.49
CA SER A 78 3.46 6.67 14.20
C SER A 78 2.54 7.51 13.32
N ASP A 79 3.12 8.24 12.36
CA ASP A 79 2.41 9.24 11.56
C ASP A 79 2.02 8.71 10.18
N LEU A 80 2.61 7.57 9.79
CA LEU A 80 2.45 6.96 8.48
C LEU A 80 0.99 6.60 8.17
N LEU A 81 0.33 5.83 9.05
CA LEU A 81 -1.06 5.40 8.84
C LEU A 81 -2.06 6.56 8.99
N THR A 82 -1.84 7.45 9.95
CA THR A 82 -2.69 8.65 10.11
C THR A 82 -2.54 9.60 8.91
N GLY A 83 -1.36 9.65 8.30
CA GLY A 83 -1.14 10.39 7.05
C GLY A 83 -1.93 9.82 5.87
N VAL A 84 -2.01 8.49 5.76
CA VAL A 84 -2.88 7.83 4.77
C VAL A 84 -4.36 8.14 5.06
N GLU A 85 -4.80 7.94 6.31
CA GLU A 85 -6.20 8.14 6.72
C GLU A 85 -6.69 9.57 6.44
N SER A 86 -5.81 10.56 6.62
CA SER A 86 -6.11 11.98 6.36
C SER A 86 -5.90 12.43 4.90
N GLY A 87 -5.25 11.63 4.07
CA GLY A 87 -5.01 11.94 2.65
C GLY A 87 -3.78 12.79 2.39
N LYS A 88 -2.93 12.92 3.42
CA LYS A 88 -1.58 13.46 3.29
C LYS A 88 -0.76 12.60 2.32
N TYR A 89 -0.99 11.28 2.34
CA TYR A 89 -0.39 10.29 1.45
C TYR A 89 -1.50 9.45 0.81
N ASP A 90 -1.24 8.92 -0.39
CA ASP A 90 -2.22 8.09 -1.10
C ASP A 90 -2.15 6.64 -0.62
N ILE A 91 -0.93 6.14 -0.42
CA ILE A 91 -0.64 4.79 0.08
C ILE A 91 0.52 4.80 1.09
N ALA A 92 0.68 3.69 1.81
CA ALA A 92 1.92 3.42 2.53
C ALA A 92 2.47 2.02 2.27
N ILE A 93 3.78 1.89 2.10
CA ILE A 93 4.47 0.61 1.91
C ILE A 93 5.56 0.50 2.96
N ASN A 94 5.24 -0.20 4.05
CA ASN A 94 6.13 -0.30 5.21
C ASN A 94 5.88 -1.60 6.00
N HIS A 95 5.96 -2.75 5.33
CA HIS A 95 5.79 -4.09 5.93
C HIS A 95 4.50 -4.23 6.76
N ILE A 96 3.41 -3.66 6.26
CA ILE A 96 2.18 -3.50 7.04
C ILE A 96 1.38 -4.81 6.98
N ALA A 97 1.30 -5.48 8.13
CA ALA A 97 0.46 -6.66 8.30
C ALA A 97 -1.01 -6.25 8.38
N VAL A 98 -1.87 -7.01 7.69
CA VAL A 98 -3.32 -6.80 7.73
C VAL A 98 -3.88 -7.26 9.08
N THR A 99 -4.53 -6.37 9.82
CA THR A 99 -5.25 -6.68 11.06
C THR A 99 -6.72 -6.28 10.96
N PRO A 100 -7.62 -6.87 11.78
CA PRO A 100 -9.03 -6.44 11.85
C PRO A 100 -9.18 -4.94 12.15
N ASP A 101 -8.44 -4.44 13.13
CA ASP A 101 -8.49 -3.03 13.53
C ASP A 101 -8.10 -2.06 12.40
N LEU A 102 -7.11 -2.44 11.58
CA LEU A 102 -6.73 -1.64 10.43
C LEU A 102 -7.75 -1.76 9.29
N LYS A 103 -8.36 -2.93 9.07
CA LYS A 103 -9.43 -3.10 8.06
C LYS A 103 -10.68 -2.27 8.35
N ASP A 104 -10.93 -1.95 9.61
CA ASP A 104 -12.01 -1.05 9.97
C ASP A 104 -11.74 0.41 9.54
N ARG A 105 -10.47 0.79 9.37
CA ARG A 105 -10.04 2.16 9.06
C ARG A 105 -9.52 2.36 7.64
N PHE A 106 -8.99 1.32 7.02
CA PHE A 106 -8.32 1.35 5.73
C PHE A 106 -8.87 0.27 4.81
N ASP A 107 -8.86 0.55 3.51
CA ASP A 107 -8.89 -0.50 2.51
C ASP A 107 -7.44 -0.94 2.22
N PHE A 108 -7.28 -2.17 1.75
CA PHE A 108 -5.98 -2.79 1.53
C PHE A 108 -5.90 -3.42 0.14
N SER A 109 -4.70 -3.38 -0.44
CA SER A 109 -4.39 -4.23 -1.58
C SER A 109 -4.44 -5.72 -1.22
N GLU A 110 -4.46 -6.58 -2.22
CA GLU A 110 -4.01 -7.96 -2.05
C GLU A 110 -2.56 -7.99 -1.52
N PRO A 111 -2.18 -9.02 -0.74
CA PRO A 111 -0.83 -9.09 -0.20
C PRO A 111 0.24 -9.15 -1.30
N TYR A 112 1.33 -8.41 -1.14
CA TYR A 112 2.51 -8.48 -2.01
C TYR A 112 3.57 -9.44 -1.46
N ILE A 113 3.54 -9.75 -0.17
CA ILE A 113 4.33 -10.83 0.43
C ILE A 113 3.39 -11.68 1.29
N GLN A 114 3.48 -13.00 1.13
CA GLN A 114 2.94 -13.98 2.07
C GLN A 114 4.10 -14.77 2.67
N THR A 115 4.34 -14.60 3.97
CA THR A 115 5.43 -15.28 4.68
C THR A 115 4.96 -15.85 6.01
N HIS A 116 5.83 -16.57 6.71
CA HIS A 116 5.55 -17.09 8.04
C HIS A 116 6.42 -16.36 9.07
N THR A 117 5.86 -16.06 10.26
CA THR A 117 6.53 -15.28 11.34
C THR A 117 7.96 -15.73 11.68
N GLN A 118 8.26 -17.04 11.63
CA GLN A 118 9.62 -17.55 11.93
C GLN A 118 10.70 -17.18 10.90
N LEU A 119 10.34 -16.91 9.64
CA LEU A 119 11.31 -16.49 8.61
C LEU A 119 11.67 -15.01 8.76
N ILE A 120 10.71 -14.18 9.21
CA ILE A 120 10.95 -12.76 9.52
C ILE A 120 11.87 -12.65 10.76
N ALA A 121 11.60 -13.44 11.81
CA ALA A 121 12.36 -13.39 13.06
C ALA A 121 13.78 -13.98 12.99
N GLN A 122 14.07 -14.90 12.06
CA GLN A 122 15.43 -15.44 11.89
C GLN A 122 16.35 -14.54 11.06
N LYS A 123 15.79 -13.60 10.28
CA LYS A 123 16.58 -12.74 9.37
C LYS A 123 16.90 -11.36 9.97
N GLU A 124 16.32 -10.96 11.11
CA GLU A 124 16.55 -9.62 11.71
C GLU A 124 16.60 -9.55 13.25
N GLU A 125 17.48 -8.67 13.74
CA GLU A 125 17.47 -7.96 15.03
C GLU A 125 17.62 -6.44 14.71
N PRO A 126 16.86 -5.47 15.27
CA PRO A 126 15.53 -5.52 15.86
C PRO A 126 14.48 -4.57 15.19
N ARG A 127 13.29 -5.14 14.95
CA ARG A 127 11.92 -4.56 15.05
C ARG A 127 11.54 -3.36 14.18
N SER A 128 10.85 -3.65 13.08
CA SER A 128 9.77 -2.80 12.58
C SER A 128 8.58 -2.79 13.57
N ILE A 129 8.19 -1.59 13.98
CA ILE A 129 7.25 -1.33 15.10
C ILE A 129 5.81 -1.77 14.79
N LEU A 130 5.46 -2.06 13.54
CA LEU A 130 4.09 -2.48 13.17
C LEU A 130 3.84 -3.99 13.27
N LEU A 131 4.88 -4.83 13.32
CA LEU A 131 4.73 -6.26 13.63
C LEU A 131 4.45 -6.51 15.13
N VAL A 132 4.87 -5.58 15.99
CA VAL A 132 4.93 -5.80 17.45
C VAL A 132 3.67 -5.33 18.18
N GLN A 133 2.91 -4.38 17.64
CA GLN A 133 1.74 -3.82 18.35
C GLN A 133 0.55 -4.78 18.45
N SER A 134 0.48 -5.82 17.61
CA SER A 134 -0.59 -6.83 17.63
C SER A 134 -0.16 -8.19 18.21
N LEU A 135 1.09 -8.33 18.69
CA LEU A 135 1.62 -9.58 19.27
C LEU A 135 1.71 -9.60 20.80
N THR A 136 1.10 -8.64 21.50
CA THR A 136 0.76 -8.75 22.92
C THR A 136 -0.75 -8.91 22.97
N GLU A 137 -1.34 -10.09 23.17
CA GLU A 137 -1.25 -10.96 24.34
C GLU A 137 -1.39 -12.44 23.89
N GLU A 138 -0.56 -13.33 24.46
CA GLU A 138 -0.40 -14.77 24.12
C GLU A 138 0.55 -15.13 22.97
N LYS A 139 1.55 -15.96 23.31
CA LYS A 139 2.49 -16.58 22.38
C LYS A 139 1.71 -17.59 21.51
N PRO A 140 1.52 -17.35 20.20
CA PRO A 140 0.73 -18.26 19.38
C PRO A 140 1.38 -19.66 19.35
N LYS A 141 0.56 -20.71 19.55
CA LYS A 141 0.98 -22.12 19.48
C LYS A 141 1.31 -22.58 18.05
N THR A 142 1.07 -21.72 17.06
CA THR A 142 1.30 -21.92 15.64
C THR A 142 2.16 -20.77 15.09
N ASN A 143 2.76 -20.98 13.92
CA ASN A 143 3.52 -19.97 13.19
C ASN A 143 2.54 -19.29 12.20
N PRO A 144 1.82 -18.20 12.59
CA PRO A 144 0.82 -17.59 11.72
C PRO A 144 1.44 -17.06 10.43
N ALA A 145 0.71 -17.21 9.33
CA ALA A 145 1.05 -16.55 8.08
C ALA A 145 0.89 -15.03 8.25
N VAL A 146 1.91 -14.28 7.85
CA VAL A 146 1.92 -12.82 7.83
C VAL A 146 1.78 -12.40 6.37
N SER A 147 0.70 -11.69 6.09
CA SER A 147 0.41 -11.10 4.78
C SER A 147 0.69 -9.62 4.84
N LEU A 148 1.69 -9.17 4.08
CA LEU A 148 2.03 -7.76 3.96
C LEU A 148 1.23 -7.15 2.80
N ALA A 149 0.49 -6.08 3.07
CA ALA A 149 -0.38 -5.42 2.10
C ALA A 149 -0.25 -3.89 2.19
N ILE A 150 -0.81 -3.20 1.20
CA ILE A 150 -0.69 -1.75 1.05
C ILE A 150 -2.00 -1.10 1.51
N PRO A 151 -2.03 -0.43 2.67
CA PRO A 151 -3.18 0.36 3.08
C PRO A 151 -3.33 1.63 2.24
N PHE A 152 -4.58 2.00 2.01
CA PHE A 152 -4.99 3.28 1.45
C PHE A 152 -6.30 3.74 2.09
N GLN A 153 -6.74 4.95 1.77
CA GLN A 153 -7.98 5.49 2.32
C GLN A 153 -9.19 4.61 2.02
N LYS A 154 -10.00 4.36 3.05
CA LYS A 154 -11.23 3.60 2.94
C LYS A 154 -12.25 4.26 2.01
N GLY A 155 -12.98 3.45 1.25
CA GLY A 155 -14.07 3.90 0.39
C GLY A 155 -13.64 4.40 -0.98
N ASN A 156 -12.49 3.95 -1.49
CA ASN A 156 -11.97 4.33 -2.82
C ASN A 156 -11.96 3.12 -3.79
N PRO A 157 -13.12 2.63 -4.26
CA PRO A 157 -13.20 1.40 -5.04
C PRO A 157 -12.51 1.50 -6.42
N ALA A 158 -12.53 2.68 -7.06
CA ALA A 158 -11.86 2.85 -8.35
C ALA A 158 -10.33 2.81 -8.19
N PHE A 159 -9.80 3.49 -7.18
CA PHE A 159 -8.38 3.39 -6.83
C PHE A 159 -7.99 1.96 -6.43
N HIS A 160 -8.82 1.29 -5.63
CA HIS A 160 -8.59 -0.10 -5.25
C HIS A 160 -8.43 -0.99 -6.49
N ALA A 161 -9.38 -0.94 -7.42
CA ALA A 161 -9.30 -1.72 -8.66
C ALA A 161 -8.04 -1.40 -9.49
N SER A 162 -7.65 -0.12 -9.61
CA SER A 162 -6.44 0.28 -10.31
C SER A 162 -5.17 -0.26 -9.63
N LEU A 163 -5.09 -0.17 -8.31
CA LEU A 163 -3.97 -0.69 -7.53
C LEU A 163 -3.86 -2.21 -7.63
N GLU A 164 -4.99 -2.94 -7.57
CA GLU A 164 -5.00 -4.39 -7.75
C GLU A 164 -4.52 -4.80 -9.14
N ASN A 165 -5.02 -4.13 -10.18
CA ASN A 165 -4.60 -4.43 -11.55
C ASN A 165 -3.10 -4.17 -11.76
N ALA A 166 -2.58 -3.07 -11.19
CA ALA A 166 -1.15 -2.75 -11.22
C ALA A 166 -0.33 -3.85 -10.52
N LEU A 167 -0.71 -4.19 -9.29
CA LEU A 167 -0.02 -5.23 -8.52
C LEU A 167 -0.10 -6.61 -9.22
N GLN A 168 -1.23 -6.94 -9.82
CA GLN A 168 -1.41 -8.20 -10.54
C GLN A 168 -0.52 -8.28 -11.79
N ARG A 169 -0.37 -7.20 -12.55
CA ARG A 169 0.55 -7.17 -13.70
C ARG A 169 2.01 -7.35 -13.27
N ILE A 170 2.42 -6.68 -12.19
CA ILE A 170 3.77 -6.83 -11.60
C ILE A 170 4.03 -8.27 -11.11
N LYS A 171 2.98 -8.97 -10.65
CA LYS A 171 3.04 -10.40 -10.30
C LYS A 171 3.14 -11.27 -11.55
N ASP A 172 2.26 -11.06 -12.52
CA ASP A 172 2.10 -11.90 -13.71
C ASP A 172 3.33 -11.87 -14.63
N ASP A 173 3.99 -10.71 -14.75
CA ASP A 173 5.21 -10.57 -15.55
C ASP A 173 6.50 -10.89 -14.80
N GLY A 174 6.40 -11.31 -13.53
CA GLY A 174 7.52 -11.78 -12.73
C GLY A 174 8.37 -10.67 -12.10
N ARG A 175 8.03 -9.38 -12.27
CA ARG A 175 8.77 -8.29 -11.63
C ARG A 175 8.76 -8.38 -10.11
N LEU A 176 7.63 -8.77 -9.50
CA LEU A 176 7.59 -8.98 -8.04
C LEU A 176 8.58 -10.07 -7.60
N GLN A 177 8.60 -11.20 -8.31
CA GLN A 177 9.51 -12.30 -8.03
C GLN A 177 10.97 -11.86 -8.20
N ALA A 178 11.27 -11.06 -9.21
CA ALA A 178 12.62 -10.50 -9.40
C ALA A 178 13.04 -9.59 -8.24
N LEU A 179 12.13 -8.75 -7.72
CA LEU A 179 12.39 -7.94 -6.52
C LEU A 179 12.64 -8.82 -5.30
N GLU A 180 11.82 -9.86 -5.08
CA GLU A 180 12.01 -10.79 -3.96
C GLU A 180 13.36 -11.50 -4.05
N GLN A 181 13.77 -11.98 -5.22
CA GLN A 181 15.08 -12.62 -5.39
C GLN A 181 16.22 -11.66 -5.13
N LYS A 182 16.12 -10.43 -5.66
CA LYS A 182 17.14 -9.39 -5.50
C LYS A 182 17.34 -8.99 -4.03
N TRP A 183 16.26 -8.74 -3.32
CA TRP A 183 16.31 -8.12 -1.98
C TRP A 183 16.13 -9.11 -0.83
N LEU A 184 15.39 -10.20 -1.04
CA LEU A 184 15.00 -11.16 -0.01
C LEU A 184 15.56 -12.56 -0.24
N GLY A 185 16.21 -12.80 -1.39
CA GLY A 185 16.87 -14.06 -1.71
C GLY A 185 17.96 -14.46 -0.70
N ALA A 186 18.40 -15.72 -0.79
CA ALA A 186 19.44 -16.28 0.09
C ALA A 186 20.79 -15.52 -0.03
N ASP A 187 21.06 -14.94 -1.20
CA ASP A 187 22.29 -14.20 -1.50
C ASP A 187 22.19 -12.69 -1.22
N ALA A 188 21.03 -12.19 -0.77
CA ALA A 188 20.80 -10.76 -0.54
C ALA A 188 21.73 -10.14 0.54
N GLY A 189 22.39 -10.97 1.36
CA GLY A 189 23.41 -10.54 2.31
C GLY A 189 24.75 -10.13 1.69
N VAL A 190 24.96 -10.40 0.39
CA VAL A 190 26.09 -9.87 -0.39
C VAL A 190 25.59 -8.66 -1.17
N MET A 191 25.41 -7.52 -0.49
CA MET A 191 25.15 -6.28 -1.21
C MET A 191 26.28 -6.07 -2.23
N PRO A 192 25.98 -5.89 -3.52
CA PRO A 192 27.01 -5.58 -4.50
C PRO A 192 27.62 -4.23 -4.11
N LYS A 193 28.89 -4.24 -3.71
CA LYS A 193 29.67 -3.01 -3.65
C LYS A 193 29.66 -2.42 -5.05
N GLN A 194 29.00 -1.28 -5.22
CA GLN A 194 29.24 -0.43 -6.39
C GLN A 194 30.64 0.18 -6.29
#